data_AF-A0A4R9VJG5-F1
#
_entry.id   AF-A0A4R9VJG5-F1
#
_cell.length_a   1.000
_cell.length_b   1.000
_cell.length_c   1.000
_cell.angle_alpha   90.00
_cell.angle_beta   90.00
_cell.angle_gamma   90.00
#
_symmetry.space_group_name_H-M   'P 1'
#
loop_
_entity.id
_entity.type
_entity.pdbx_description
1 polymer ?
#
loop_
_entity_poly.entity_id
_entity_poly.type
_entity_poly.pdbx_seq_one_letter_code
_entity_poly.pdbx_strand_id
1 'polypeptide(L)' 'QTTWDSVAPAEYVGVSPASAPEHVQDAAAQKLYNEVGPSQWVTAYM' A
#
# COMPACT_ATOMS: atom_id res chain seq x y z
N GLN A 1 -4.98 -9.33 8.54
CA GLN A 1 -4.38 -8.87 7.27
C GLN A 1 -3.93 -7.45 7.48
N THR A 2 -2.67 -7.14 7.15
CA THR A 2 -2.17 -5.76 7.15
C THR A 2 -2.75 -5.00 5.95
N THR A 3 -2.74 -3.66 5.97
CA THR A 3 -3.15 -2.85 4.81
C THR A 3 -2.42 -3.28 3.55
N TRP A 4 -1.13 -3.59 3.68
CA TRP A 4 -0.30 -4.12 2.59
C TRP A 4 -0.85 -5.42 2.02
N ASP A 5 -1.17 -6.42 2.85
CA ASP A 5 -1.66 -7.73 2.40
C ASP A 5 -2.96 -7.64 1.57
N SER A 6 -3.75 -6.57 1.76
CA SER A 6 -4.99 -6.35 1.00
C SER A 6 -4.76 -5.83 -0.43
N VAL A 7 -3.63 -5.17 -0.68
CA VAL A 7 -3.35 -4.49 -1.95
C VAL A 7 -2.13 -5.05 -2.69
N ALA A 8 -1.26 -5.77 -2.00
CA ALA A 8 -0.07 -6.38 -2.55
C ALA A 8 -0.40 -7.58 -3.47
N PRO A 9 0.44 -7.84 -4.49
CA PRO A 9 0.41 -9.10 -5.24
C PRO A 9 0.66 -10.31 -4.32
N ALA A 10 0.18 -11.48 -4.72
CA ALA A 10 0.24 -12.70 -3.91
C ALA A 10 1.67 -13.06 -3.46
N GLU A 11 2.66 -12.77 -4.32
CA GLU A 11 4.09 -13.02 -4.07
C GLU A 11 4.67 -12.14 -2.95
N TYR A 12 3.98 -11.05 -2.58
CA TYR A 12 4.41 -10.09 -1.57
C TYR A 12 3.50 -10.03 -0.33
N VAL A 13 2.49 -10.90 -0.26
CA VAL A 13 1.65 -11.04 0.94
C VAL A 13 2.51 -11.55 2.10
N GLY A 14 2.42 -10.90 3.26
CA GLY A 14 3.26 -11.19 4.44
C GLY A 14 4.69 -10.68 4.35
N VAL A 15 5.06 -10.00 3.25
CA VAL A 15 6.37 -9.37 3.05
C VAL A 15 6.26 -7.88 3.41
N SER A 16 7.36 -7.28 3.90
CA SER A 16 7.40 -5.84 4.13
C SER A 16 7.24 -5.07 2.81
N PRO A 17 6.39 -4.03 2.74
CA PRO A 17 6.27 -3.17 1.57
C PRO A 17 7.62 -2.62 1.09
N ALA A 18 8.51 -2.28 2.04
CA ALA A 18 9.83 -1.73 1.75
C ALA A 18 10.78 -2.71 1.06
N SER A 19 10.46 -4.01 1.04
CA SER A 19 11.22 -5.04 0.35
C SER A 19 10.70 -5.34 -1.05
N ALA A 20 9.52 -4.82 -1.42
CA ALA A 20 9.00 -4.93 -2.76
C ALA A 20 9.65 -3.89 -3.69
N PRO A 21 9.82 -4.16 -5.00
CA PRO A 21 10.24 -3.15 -5.96
C PRO A 21 9.33 -1.92 -5.94
N GLU A 22 9.87 -0.74 -6.23
CA GLU A 22 9.10 0.52 -6.24
C GLU A 22 7.80 0.42 -7.04
N HIS A 23 7.84 -0.12 -8.27
CA HIS A 23 6.65 -0.26 -9.10
C HIS A 23 5.53 -1.10 -8.45
N VAL A 24 5.87 -2.03 -7.56
CA VAL A 24 4.89 -2.83 -6.79
C VAL A 24 4.31 -1.99 -5.65
N GLN A 25 5.15 -1.22 -4.97
CA GLN A 25 4.71 -0.31 -3.91
C GLN A 25 3.75 0.74 -4.47
N ASP A 26 4.07 1.32 -5.62
CA ASP A 26 3.24 2.32 -6.30
C ASP A 26 1.91 1.75 -6.76
N ALA A 27 1.91 0.56 -7.37
CA ALA A 27 0.68 -0.11 -7.79
C ALA A 27 -0.23 -0.42 -6.60
N ALA A 28 0.35 -0.89 -5.49
CA ALA A 28 -0.37 -1.16 -4.25
C ALA A 28 -0.92 0.13 -3.62
N ALA A 29 -0.14 1.22 -3.61
CA ALA A 29 -0.58 2.53 -3.13
C ALA A 29 -1.72 3.09 -3.98
N GLN A 30 -1.63 3.01 -5.30
CA GLN A 30 -2.69 3.45 -6.20
C GLN A 30 -3.97 2.63 -6.02
N LYS A 31 -3.85 1.30 -5.84
CA LYS A 31 -4.99 0.43 -5.56
C LYS A 31 -5.67 0.83 -4.25
N LEU A 32 -4.89 1.00 -3.18
CA LEU A 32 -5.40 1.42 -1.89
C LEU A 32 -6.10 2.79 -1.99
N TYR A 33 -5.49 3.74 -2.71
CA TYR A 33 -6.09 5.05 -2.96
C TYR A 33 -7.44 4.94 -3.67
N ASN A 34 -7.55 4.07 -4.67
CA ASN A 34 -8.79 3.87 -5.41
C ASN A 34 -9.89 3.21 -4.55
N GLU A 35 -9.51 2.34 -3.61
CA GLU A 35 -10.46 1.60 -2.77
C GLU A 35 -10.95 2.41 -1.56
N VAL A 36 -10.05 3.12 -0.87
CA VAL A 36 -10.37 3.80 0.40
C VAL A 36 -10.14 5.31 0.37
N GLY A 37 -9.69 5.85 -0.76
CA GLY A 37 -9.43 7.28 -0.93
C GLY A 37 -8.12 7.76 -0.27
N PRO A 38 -7.90 9.08 -0.24
CA PRO A 38 -6.66 9.70 0.26
C PRO A 38 -6.49 9.63 1.78
N SER A 39 -7.46 9.11 2.53
CA SER A 39 -7.48 9.15 4.00
C SER A 39 -6.30 8.44 4.67
N GLN A 40 -5.57 7.58 3.95
CA GLN A 40 -4.35 6.94 4.44
C GLN A 40 -3.11 7.84 4.34
N TRP A 41 -3.17 8.91 3.54
CA TRP A 41 -2.09 9.89 3.32
C TRP A 41 -2.48 11.24 3.89
N VAL A 42 -2.72 11.28 5.20
CA VAL A 42 -2.96 12.55 5.91
C VAL A 42 -1.63 13.21 6.24
N THR A 43 -1.49 14.49 5.88
CA THR A 43 -0.43 15.33 6.42
C THR A 43 -0.85 15.75 7.82
N ALA A 44 -0.11 15.35 8.85
CA ALA A 44 -0.37 15.83 10.21
C ALA A 44 -0.19 17.36 10.23
N TYR A 45 -1.26 18.10 10.53
CA TYR A 45 -1.14 19.49 10.92
C TYR A 45 -0.74 19.55 12.40
N MET A 46 0.29 20.37 12.66
CA MET A 46 1.08 20.45 13.89
C MET A 46 0.26 20.76 15.15
#